data_AF-A0A661R6T3-F1
#
_entry.id   AF-A0A661R6T3-F1
#
_cell.length_a   1.000
_cell.length_b   1.000
_cell.length_c   1.000
_cell.angle_alpha   90.00
_cell.angle_beta   90.00
_cell.angle_gamma   90.00
#
_symmetry.space_group_name_H-M   'P 1'
#
loop_
_entity.id
_entity.type
_entity.pdbx_description
1 polymer ?
#
loop_
_entity_poly.entity_id
_entity_poly.type
_entity_poly.pdbx_seq_one_letter_code
_entity_poly.pdbx_strand_id
1 'polypeptide(L)' 'WVSVQVPKLGRSALPGSPPPIVHSLQMRENCIACHVGPGTVVPIRVEHPMRGNCRQCHLPEETKVLFTRNPLL' A
#
# COMPACT_ATOMS: atom_id res chain seq x y z
N TRP A 1 -21.32 -1.64 14.83
CA TRP A 1 -19.95 -1.41 14.31
C TRP A 1 -20.01 -0.29 13.31
N VAL A 2 -19.50 0.89 13.65
CA VAL A 2 -19.38 2.01 12.69
C VAL A 2 -18.03 1.87 12.03
N SER A 3 -18.01 1.55 10.74
CA SER A 3 -16.78 1.59 9.95
C SER A 3 -16.33 3.05 9.87
N VAL A 4 -15.21 3.37 10.51
CA VAL A 4 -14.53 4.66 10.33
C VAL A 4 -14.28 4.83 8.84
N GLN A 5 -14.49 6.04 8.30
CA GLN A 5 -14.19 6.32 6.90
C GLN A 5 -12.76 5.89 6.60
N VAL A 6 -12.62 5.02 5.60
CA VAL A 6 -11.31 4.53 5.16
C VAL A 6 -10.50 5.76 4.73
N PRO A 7 -9.29 5.98 5.28
CA PRO A 7 -8.43 7.05 4.79
C PRO A 7 -8.26 6.90 3.28
N LYS A 8 -8.32 8.00 2.53
CA LYS A 8 -7.92 7.94 1.13
C LYS A 8 -6.51 7.36 1.09
N LEU A 9 -6.31 6.30 0.31
CA LEU A 9 -4.99 5.79 -0.10
C LEU A 9 -4.34 6.82 -1.04
N GLY A 10 -4.21 8.07 -0.57
CA GLY A 10 -3.91 9.27 -1.35
C GLY A 10 -2.41 9.48 -1.57
N ARG A 11 -1.67 8.39 -1.79
CA ARG A 11 -0.21 8.42 -2.00
C ARG A 11 0.26 7.67 -3.23
N SER A 12 -0.68 7.20 -4.05
CA SER A 12 -0.38 6.75 -5.41
C SER A 12 0.13 7.95 -6.22
N ALA A 13 1.36 7.86 -6.74
CA ALA A 13 1.98 8.95 -7.50
C ALA A 13 1.17 9.34 -8.75
N LEU A 14 0.52 8.36 -9.39
CA LEU A 14 -0.34 8.54 -10.56
C LEU A 14 -1.65 7.74 -10.41
N PRO A 15 -2.72 8.09 -11.16
CA PRO A 15 -3.91 7.25 -11.27
C PRO A 15 -3.55 5.82 -11.67
N GLY A 16 -4.05 4.83 -10.93
CA GLY A 16 -3.73 3.42 -11.16
C GLY A 16 -2.38 2.95 -10.62
N SER A 17 -1.57 3.84 -10.02
CA SER A 17 -0.35 3.42 -9.32
C SER A 17 -0.70 2.58 -8.08
N PRO A 18 0.08 1.52 -7.79
CA PRO A 18 -0.12 0.69 -6.61
C PRO A 18 -0.05 1.55 -5.34
N PRO A 19 -0.92 1.30 -4.34
CA PRO A 19 -0.83 1.97 -3.06
C PRO A 19 0.47 1.59 -2.34
N PRO A 20 1.08 2.50 -1.56
CA PRO A 20 2.24 2.18 -0.74
C PRO A 20 1.86 1.25 0.43
N ILE A 21 2.87 0.58 0.98
CA ILE A 21 2.75 -0.23 2.20
C ILE A 21 2.78 0.72 3.40
N VAL A 22 1.67 0.82 4.12
CA VAL A 22 1.47 1.78 5.23
C VAL A 22 1.85 1.23 6.61
N HIS A 23 2.52 0.08 6.67
CA HIS A 23 2.98 -0.56 7.89
C HIS A 23 4.37 -1.16 7.72
N SER A 24 5.05 -1.44 8.84
CA SER A 24 6.31 -2.18 8.82
C SER A 24 6.11 -3.59 8.26
N LEU A 25 7.11 -4.08 7.54
CA LEU A 25 7.15 -5.44 7.04
C LEU A 25 7.73 -6.44 8.02
N GLN A 26 8.39 -5.99 9.09
CA GLN A 26 9.02 -6.89 10.04
C GLN A 26 7.96 -7.80 10.69
N MET A 27 8.12 -9.11 10.52
CA MET A 27 7.17 -10.15 10.93
C MET A 27 5.80 -10.08 10.21
N ARG A 28 5.73 -9.41 9.06
CA ARG A 28 4.53 -9.22 8.22
C ARG A 28 4.85 -9.38 6.73
N GLU A 29 5.86 -10.19 6.42
CA GLU A 29 6.35 -10.40 5.06
C GLU A 29 5.39 -11.29 4.23
N ASN A 30 4.60 -12.14 4.91
CA ASN A 30 3.56 -12.95 4.29
C ASN A 30 2.29 -12.13 3.98
N CYS A 31 2.35 -11.36 2.89
CA CYS A 31 1.31 -10.42 2.49
C CYS A 31 -0.09 -11.05 2.41
N ILE A 32 -0.17 -12.28 1.88
CA ILE A 32 -1.44 -12.96 1.61
C ILE A 32 -2.14 -13.43 2.88
N ALA A 33 -1.45 -13.48 4.02
CA ALA A 33 -2.07 -13.84 5.30
C ALA A 33 -3.14 -12.83 5.75
N CYS A 34 -3.06 -11.58 5.29
CA CYS A 34 -4.02 -10.54 5.63
C CYS A 34 -4.74 -9.96 4.41
N HIS A 35 -4.07 -9.87 3.26
CA HIS A 35 -4.59 -9.18 2.07
C HIS A 35 -5.36 -10.06 1.08
N VAL A 36 -5.46 -11.37 1.34
CA VAL A 36 -6.14 -12.34 0.47
C VAL A 36 -7.05 -13.26 1.28
N GLY A 37 -8.18 -13.64 0.66
CA GLY A 37 -9.09 -14.65 1.18
C GLY A 37 -10.34 -14.09 1.86
N PRO A 38 -11.20 -15.00 2.37
CA PRO A 38 -12.49 -14.63 2.94
C PRO A 38 -12.38 -13.85 4.26
N GLY A 39 -11.28 -14.02 5.01
CA GLY A 39 -11.02 -13.30 6.26
C GLY A 39 -10.49 -11.88 6.07
N THR A 40 -10.13 -11.49 4.85
CA THR A 40 -9.64 -10.13 4.56
C THR A 40 -10.77 -9.12 4.55
N VAL A 41 -10.55 -7.99 5.23
CA VAL A 41 -11.47 -6.85 5.17
C VAL A 41 -11.45 -6.21 3.79
N VAL A 42 -12.63 -5.87 3.26
CA VAL A 42 -12.81 -5.30 1.91
C VAL A 42 -11.83 -4.17 1.59
N PRO A 43 -11.53 -3.21 2.49
CA PRO A 43 -10.65 -2.09 2.16
C PRO A 43 -9.19 -2.43 1.85
N ILE A 44 -8.69 -3.59 2.27
CA ILE A 44 -7.27 -3.97 2.06
C ILE A 44 -7.12 -5.17 1.13
N ARG A 45 -8.23 -5.68 0.58
CA ARG A 45 -8.21 -6.85 -0.30
C ARG A 45 -7.46 -6.53 -1.59
N VAL A 46 -6.62 -7.47 -2.01
CA VAL A 46 -5.88 -7.38 -3.28
C VAL A 46 -6.63 -8.15 -4.36
N GLU A 47 -6.89 -7.49 -5.49
CA GLU A 47 -7.58 -8.06 -6.66
C GLU A 47 -6.67 -8.93 -7.54
N HIS A 48 -5.35 -8.87 -7.33
CA HIS A 48 -4.35 -9.53 -8.17
C HIS A 48 -3.30 -10.32 -7.36
N PRO A 49 -3.70 -11.28 -6.52
CA PRO A 49 -2.77 -12.06 -5.70
C PRO A 49 -1.81 -12.91 -6.53
N MET A 50 -2.20 -13.27 -7.76
CA MET A 50 -1.41 -14.12 -8.66
C MET A 50 -0.14 -13.45 -9.21
N ARG A 51 0.06 -12.14 -9.02
CA ARG A 51 1.29 -11.44 -9.47
C ARG A 51 2.55 -11.89 -8.73
N GLY A 52 2.42 -12.63 -7.62
CA GLY A 52 3.49 -13.39 -6.97
C GLY A 52 4.50 -12.55 -6.16
N ASN A 53 4.93 -11.39 -6.68
CA ASN A 53 5.86 -10.48 -6.01
C ASN A 53 5.21 -9.12 -5.72
N CYS A 54 4.59 -9.00 -4.55
CA CYS A 54 3.88 -7.78 -4.13
C CYS A 54 4.80 -6.55 -4.13
N ARG A 55 6.06 -6.73 -3.72
CA ARG A 55 7.04 -5.64 -3.52
C ARG A 55 7.66 -5.12 -4.82
N GLN A 56 7.36 -5.75 -5.96
CA GLN A 56 7.70 -5.20 -7.26
C GLN A 56 6.93 -3.89 -7.55
N CYS A 57 5.73 -3.77 -6.98
CA CYS A 57 4.83 -2.63 -7.21
C CYS A 57 4.54 -1.87 -5.92
N HIS A 58 4.26 -2.57 -4.82
CA HIS A 58 3.97 -1.95 -3.54
C HIS A 58 5.24 -1.70 -2.75
N LEU A 59 5.56 -0.44 -2.50
CA LEU A 59 6.76 0.00 -1.78
C LEU A 59 6.37 0.59 -0.43
N PRO A 60 7.20 0.42 0.62
CA PRO A 60 7.01 1.13 1.88
C PRO A 60 7.14 2.64 1.67
N GLU A 61 6.38 3.38 2.46
CA GLU A 61 6.52 4.83 2.49
C GLU A 61 7.61 5.25 3.48
N GLU A 62 8.77 5.66 2.96
CA GLU A 62 9.91 6.08 3.77
C GLU A 62 9.86 7.56 4.18
N THR A 63 9.19 8.41 3.38
CA THR A 63 9.17 9.87 3.59
C THR A 63 7.78 10.45 3.47
N LYS A 64 7.39 11.28 4.45
CA LYS A 64 6.11 12.02 4.41
C LYS A 64 6.18 13.27 3.51
N VAL A 65 7.39 13.73 3.18
CA VAL A 65 7.65 14.92 2.36
C VAL A 65 7.85 14.51 0.90
N LEU A 66 7.22 15.25 -0.02
CA LEU A 66 7.41 15.06 -1.45
C LEU A 66 8.80 15.52 -1.85
N PHE A 67 9.42 14.78 -2.77
CA PHE A 67 10.66 15.20 -3.39
C PHE A 67 10.46 16.56 -4.07
N THR A 68 11.31 17.52 -3.72
CA THR A 68 11.38 18.82 -4.39
C THR A 68 12.76 18.92 -5.03
N ARG A 69 12.81 19.22 -6.33
CA ARG A 69 14.07 19.47 -7.01
C ARG A 69 14.75 20.66 -6.33
N ASN A 70 16.06 20.56 -6.10
CA ASN A 70 16.83 21.69 -5.56
C ASN A 70 16.66 22.89 -6.50
N PRO A 71 16.10 24.03 -6.04
CA PRO A 71 15.88 25.20 -6.90
C PRO A 71 17.19 25.88 -7.34
N LEU A 72 18.33 25.50 -6.75
CA LEU A 72 19.66 26.03 -7.08
C LEU A 72 20.45 25.15 -8.07
N LEU A 73 19.79 24.15 -8.70
CA LEU A 73 20.32 23.29 -9.78
C LEU A 73 19.43 23.32 -11.04
#